data_AF-A0A521CMT9-F1
#
_entry.id   AF-A0A521CMT9-F1
#
_cell.length_a   1.000
_cell.length_b   1.000
_cell.length_c   1.000
_cell.angle_alpha   90.00
_cell.angle_beta   90.00
_cell.angle_gamma   90.00
#
_symmetry.space_group_name_H-M   'P 1'
#
loop_
_entity.id
_entity.type
_entity.pdbx_description
1 polymer ?
#
loop_
_entity_poly.entity_id
_entity_poly.type
_entity_poly.pdbx_seq_one_letter_code
_entity_poly.pdbx_strand_id
1 'polypeptide(L)'
;MIVLFALGFLMMLAGPFMQGMTGSDNPNAYVFAPVMLAGSIPLLAGRGLSPSPRLMAQAILICGALCMGAWWLGGQLDPVTMPAAAPVGTAITGALVAAAANLLRARKA
;
A
#
# COMPACT_ATOMS: atom_id res chain seq x y z
N MET A 1 -10.21 -15.02 -4.01
CA MET A 1 -8.77 -14.65 -4.19
C MET A 1 -8.60 -13.18 -4.57
N ILE A 2 -9.35 -12.70 -5.57
CA ILE A 2 -9.42 -11.27 -5.90
C ILE A 2 -9.80 -10.42 -4.68
N VAL A 3 -10.76 -10.88 -3.87
CA VAL A 3 -11.18 -10.21 -2.63
C VAL A 3 -10.00 -10.01 -1.64
N LEU A 4 -9.18 -11.04 -1.39
CA LEU A 4 -8.02 -10.94 -0.49
C LEU A 4 -6.94 -10.00 -1.04
N PHE A 5 -6.75 -9.98 -2.36
CA PHE A 5 -5.81 -9.06 -3.01
C PHE A 5 -6.29 -7.61 -2.88
N ALA A 6 -7.56 -7.34 -3.14
CA ALA A 6 -8.17 -6.02 -2.97
C ALA A 6 -8.11 -5.55 -1.50
N LEU A 7 -8.43 -6.44 -0.54
CA LEU A 7 -8.30 -6.15 0.89
C LEU A 7 -6.85 -5.81 1.28
N GLY A 8 -5.86 -6.54 0.77
CA GLY A 8 -4.45 -6.23 0.98
C GLY A 8 -4.07 -4.82 0.51
N PHE A 9 -4.53 -4.41 -0.66
CA PHE A 9 -4.31 -3.05 -1.19
C PHE A 9 -5.04 -1.96 -0.39
N LEU A 10 -6.27 -2.21 0.04
CA LEU A 10 -7.00 -1.29 0.92
C LEU A 10 -6.28 -1.11 2.26
N MET A 11 -5.75 -2.20 2.84
CA MET A 11 -4.93 -2.13 4.05
C MET A 11 -3.62 -1.37 3.84
N MET A 12 -2.99 -1.49 2.66
CA MET A 12 -1.82 -0.66 2.33
C MET A 12 -2.14 0.83 2.33
N LEU A 13 -3.30 1.23 1.79
CA LEU A 13 -3.78 2.61 1.78
C LEU A 13 -4.26 3.09 3.15
N ALA A 14 -4.70 2.16 4.02
CA ALA A 14 -5.04 2.49 5.40
C ALA A 14 -3.83 3.00 6.19
N GLY A 15 -2.61 2.56 5.87
CA GLY A 15 -1.38 3.07 6.49
C GLY A 15 -1.22 4.60 6.37
N PRO A 16 -1.05 5.19 5.17
CA PRO A 16 -0.93 6.63 5.02
C PRO A 16 -2.17 7.39 5.50
N PHE A 17 -3.37 6.82 5.37
CA PHE A 17 -4.59 7.39 5.95
C PHE A 17 -4.49 7.51 7.48
N MET A 18 -4.12 6.44 8.17
CA MET A 18 -3.89 6.43 9.62
C MET A 18 -2.80 7.42 10.03
N GLN A 19 -1.73 7.55 9.23
CA GLN A 19 -0.72 8.57 9.46
C GLN A 19 -1.32 9.99 9.38
N GLY A 20 -2.19 10.26 8.41
CA GLY A 20 -2.91 11.53 8.31
C GLY A 20 -3.75 11.82 9.55
N MET A 21 -4.46 10.82 10.05
CA MET A 21 -5.27 10.92 11.27
C MET A 21 -4.47 11.27 12.53
N THR A 22 -3.15 11.11 12.54
CA THR A 22 -2.33 11.53 13.71
C THR A 22 -2.14 13.04 13.80
N GLY A 23 -2.65 13.82 12.83
CA GLY A 23 -2.34 15.25 12.72
C GLY A 23 -0.88 15.50 12.36
N SER A 24 -0.21 14.52 11.75
CA SER A 24 1.19 14.64 11.38
C SER A 24 1.35 15.54 10.16
N ASP A 25 2.04 16.67 10.33
CA ASP A 25 2.48 17.56 9.24
C ASP A 25 3.58 16.95 8.36
N ASN A 26 3.96 15.69 8.62
CA ASN A 26 5.04 15.03 7.91
C ASN A 26 4.57 14.60 6.51
N PRO A 27 5.10 15.19 5.42
CA PRO A 27 4.69 14.89 4.05
C PRO A 27 5.21 13.52 3.56
N ASN A 28 5.88 12.74 4.41
CA ASN A 28 6.48 11.45 4.06
C ASN A 28 5.47 10.32 3.83
N ALA A 29 4.17 10.60 3.69
CA ALA A 29 3.17 9.61 3.25
C ALA A 29 3.53 8.99 1.89
N TYR A 30 4.31 9.69 1.05
CA TYR A 30 4.87 9.14 -0.19
C TYR A 30 5.76 7.90 0.03
N VAL A 31 6.36 7.73 1.22
CA VAL A 31 7.22 6.57 1.57
C VAL A 31 6.42 5.26 1.62
N PHE A 32 5.08 5.32 1.63
CA PHE A 32 4.23 4.13 1.51
C PHE A 32 4.13 3.60 0.06
N ALA A 33 4.48 4.40 -0.95
CA ALA A 33 4.35 4.00 -2.35
C ALA A 33 5.23 2.77 -2.72
N PRO A 34 6.50 2.67 -2.29
CA PRO A 34 7.29 1.44 -2.47
C PRO A 34 6.66 0.21 -1.81
N VAL A 35 6.00 0.36 -0.65
CA VAL A 35 5.31 -0.75 0.04
C VAL A 35 4.12 -1.24 -0.78
N MET A 36 3.33 -0.31 -1.34
CA MET A 36 2.22 -0.66 -2.23
C MET A 36 2.69 -1.42 -3.46
N LEU A 37 3.79 -0.97 -4.07
CA LEU A 37 4.37 -1.64 -5.22
C LEU A 37 4.96 -3.00 -4.87
N ALA A 38 5.63 -3.12 -3.72
CA ALA A 38 6.17 -4.38 -3.25
C ALA A 38 5.08 -5.46 -3.13
N GLY A 39 3.89 -5.08 -2.67
CA GLY A 39 2.73 -6.00 -2.64
C GLY A 39 2.23 -6.46 -4.01
N SER A 40 2.53 -5.73 -5.08
CA SER A 40 2.18 -6.10 -6.46
C SER A 40 3.20 -7.04 -7.12
N ILE A 41 4.45 -7.10 -6.61
CA ILE A 41 5.56 -7.85 -7.22
C ILE A 41 5.22 -9.33 -7.41
N PRO A 42 4.64 -10.07 -6.43
CA PRO A 42 4.30 -11.47 -6.63
C PRO A 42 3.35 -11.69 -7.81
N LEU A 43 2.43 -10.76 -8.05
CA LEU A 43 1.46 -10.86 -9.14
C LEU A 43 2.11 -10.63 -10.51
N LEU A 44 3.06 -9.70 -10.59
CA LEU A 44 3.84 -9.43 -11.80
C LEU A 44 4.78 -10.62 -12.10
N ALA A 45 5.49 -11.10 -11.09
CA ALA A 45 6.40 -12.26 -11.20
C ALA A 45 5.65 -13.53 -11.62
N GLY A 46 4.49 -13.81 -11.02
CA GLY A 46 3.65 -14.96 -11.38
C GLY A 46 3.06 -14.90 -12.79
N ARG A 47 3.13 -13.75 -13.46
CA ARG A 47 2.71 -13.55 -14.86
C ARG A 47 3.89 -13.53 -15.84
N GLY A 48 5.11 -13.75 -15.36
CA GLY A 48 6.33 -13.63 -16.18
C GLY A 48 6.57 -12.22 -16.72
N LEU A 49 5.98 -11.20 -16.09
CA LEU A 49 6.10 -9.82 -16.53
C LEU A 49 7.37 -9.19 -15.95
N SER A 50 8.22 -8.65 -16.81
CA SER A 50 9.33 -7.76 -16.47
C SER A 50 8.96 -6.32 -16.84
N PRO A 51 8.47 -5.51 -15.88
CA PRO A 51 8.03 -4.15 -16.18
C PRO A 51 9.20 -3.30 -16.67
N SER A 52 8.97 -2.49 -17.71
CA SER A 52 9.98 -1.51 -18.14
C SER A 52 10.20 -0.45 -17.06
N PRO A 53 11.39 0.17 -16.97
CA PRO A 53 11.66 1.23 -15.98
C PRO A 53 10.66 2.40 -16.03
N ARG A 54 10.15 2.72 -17.23
CA ARG A 54 9.10 3.75 -17.40
C ARG A 54 7.80 3.38 -16.70
N LEU A 55 7.35 2.14 -16.83
CA LEU A 55 6.14 1.65 -16.16
C LEU A 55 6.32 1.64 -14.64
N MET A 56 7.51 1.23 -14.16
CA MET A 56 7.81 1.28 -12.72
C MET A 56 7.77 2.71 -12.18
N ALA A 57 8.37 3.67 -12.89
CA ALA A 57 8.34 5.07 -12.49
C ALA A 57 6.92 5.63 -12.43
N GLN A 58 6.08 5.36 -13.44
CA GLN A 58 4.68 5.76 -13.44
C GLN A 58 3.90 5.12 -12.29
N ALA A 59 4.12 3.82 -12.04
CA ALA A 59 3.46 3.11 -10.96
C ALA A 59 3.85 3.69 -9.58
N ILE A 60 5.12 4.04 -9.38
CA ILE A 60 5.58 4.74 -8.16
C ILE A 60 4.84 6.07 -7.99
N LEU A 61 4.75 6.88 -9.04
CA LEU A 61 4.08 8.18 -8.98
C LEU A 61 2.59 8.05 -8.69
N ILE A 62 1.90 7.09 -9.32
CA ILE A 62 0.48 6.82 -9.08
C ILE A 62 0.27 6.34 -7.64
N CYS A 63 1.06 5.38 -7.17
CA CYS A 63 1.00 4.92 -5.78
C CYS A 63 1.28 6.06 -4.80
N GLY A 64 2.27 6.90 -5.09
CA GLY A 64 2.59 8.09 -4.30
C GLY A 64 1.43 9.07 -4.21
N ALA A 65 0.78 9.38 -5.33
CA ALA A 65 -0.39 10.24 -5.36
C ALA A 65 -1.55 9.68 -4.54
N LEU A 66 -1.79 8.36 -4.62
CA LEU A 66 -2.81 7.70 -3.81
C LEU A 66 -2.49 7.73 -2.31
N CYS A 67 -1.23 7.49 -1.92
CA CYS A 67 -0.80 7.59 -0.52
C CYS A 67 -0.93 9.02 0.01
N MET A 68 -0.55 10.03 -0.78
CA MET A 68 -0.72 11.43 -0.41
C MET A 68 -2.20 11.81 -0.27
N GLY A 69 -3.06 11.35 -1.18
CA GLY A 69 -4.50 11.57 -1.09
C GLY A 69 -5.10 10.91 0.15
N ALA A 70 -4.69 9.68 0.47
CA ALA A 70 -5.13 8.97 1.67
C ALA A 70 -4.69 9.69 2.95
N TRP A 71 -3.43 10.13 3.03
CA TRP A 71 -2.94 10.94 4.15
C TRP A 71 -3.70 12.25 4.30
N TRP A 72 -3.91 12.98 3.19
CA TRP A 72 -4.65 14.23 3.20
C TRP A 72 -6.09 14.04 3.71
N LEU A 73 -6.77 12.99 3.26
CA LEU A 73 -8.11 12.62 3.73
C LEU A 73 -8.12 12.28 5.22
N GLY A 74 -7.12 11.54 5.71
CA GLY A 74 -6.99 11.22 7.12
C GLY A 74 -6.79 12.46 7.99
N GLY A 75 -6.03 13.45 7.48
CA GLY A 75 -5.81 14.73 8.16
C GLY A 75 -7.01 15.67 8.18
N GLN A 76 -8.11 15.36 7.48
CA GLN A 76 -9.37 16.10 7.59
C GLN A 76 -10.22 15.67 8.79
N LEU A 77 -9.83 14.60 9.48
CA LEU A 77 -10.54 14.08 10.65
C LEU A 77 -9.93 14.61 11.94
N ASP A 78 -10.69 14.51 13.04
CA ASP A 78 -10.17 14.84 14.37
C ASP A 78 -8.92 13.99 14.69
N PRO A 79 -7.84 14.59 15.21
CA PRO A 79 -6.60 13.87 15.47
C PRO A 79 -6.80 12.70 16.43
N VAL A 80 -6.32 11.52 16.03
CA VAL A 80 -6.36 10.30 16.82
C VAL A 80 -4.97 9.93 17.30
N THR A 81 -4.81 9.78 18.62
CA THR A 81 -3.58 9.26 19.20
C THR A 81 -3.44 7.77 18.88
N MET A 82 -2.33 7.39 18.26
CA MET A 82 -2.00 6.00 17.98
C MET A 82 -0.49 5.76 18.07
N PRO A 83 -0.05 4.51 18.29
CA PRO A 83 1.38 4.18 18.26
C PRO A 83 2.02 4.56 16.92
N ALA A 84 3.22 5.16 16.95
CA ALA A 84 3.91 5.61 15.73
C ALA A 84 4.13 4.50 14.68
N ALA A 85 4.22 3.24 15.13
CA ALA A 85 4.38 2.09 14.25
C ALA A 85 3.07 1.59 13.60
N ALA A 86 1.89 2.01 14.09
CA ALA A 86 0.61 1.48 13.63
C ALA A 86 0.32 1.76 12.13
N PRO A 87 0.57 2.97 11.58
CA PRO A 87 0.42 3.23 10.15
C PRO A 87 1.28 2.30 9.28
N VAL A 88 2.57 2.19 9.62
CA VAL A 88 3.54 1.38 8.88
C VAL A 88 3.21 -0.11 8.99
N GLY A 89 2.89 -0.59 10.20
CA GLY A 89 2.50 -1.98 10.45
C GLY A 89 1.25 -2.39 9.68
N THR A 90 0.26 -1.49 9.58
CA THR A 90 -0.96 -1.72 8.78
C THR A 90 -0.62 -1.89 7.31
N ALA A 91 0.23 -1.02 6.76
CA ALA A 91 0.62 -1.11 5.36
C ALA A 91 1.43 -2.37 5.02
N ILE A 92 2.38 -2.74 5.88
CA ILE A 92 3.16 -3.97 5.73
C ILE A 92 2.24 -5.21 5.80
N THR A 93 1.29 -5.22 6.73
CA THR A 93 0.31 -6.31 6.85
C THR A 93 -0.52 -6.43 5.57
N GLY A 94 -0.98 -5.31 5.00
CA GLY A 94 -1.64 -5.29 3.70
C GLY A 94 -0.78 -5.91 2.58
N ALA A 95 0.52 -5.60 2.55
CA ALA A 95 1.46 -6.19 1.61
C ALA A 95 1.65 -7.70 1.77
N LEU A 96 1.75 -8.19 3.00
CA LEU A 96 1.82 -9.61 3.28
C LEU A 96 0.53 -10.34 2.85
N VAL A 97 -0.65 -9.73 3.12
CA VAL A 97 -1.95 -10.29 2.70
C VAL A 97 -2.06 -10.35 1.17
N ALA A 98 -1.70 -9.27 0.47
CA ALA A 98 -1.72 -9.24 -0.99
C ALA A 98 -0.76 -10.28 -1.61
N ALA A 99 0.45 -10.41 -1.06
CA ALA A 99 1.42 -11.40 -1.48
C ALA A 99 0.94 -12.84 -1.23
N ALA A 100 0.42 -13.12 -0.03
CA ALA A 100 -0.11 -14.43 0.34
C ALA A 100 -1.32 -14.82 -0.53
N ALA A 101 -2.22 -13.87 -0.81
CA ALA A 101 -3.35 -14.07 -1.71
C ALA A 101 -2.87 -14.51 -3.10
N ASN A 102 -1.78 -13.95 -3.60
CA ASN A 102 -1.25 -14.32 -4.90
C ASN A 102 -0.53 -15.69 -4.90
N LEU A 103 0.24 -16.00 -3.85
CA LEU A 103 0.87 -17.33 -3.70
C LEU A 103 -0.16 -18.46 -3.61
N LEU A 104 -1.25 -18.24 -2.89
CA LEU A 104 -2.37 -19.18 -2.83
C LEU A 104 -3.01 -19.39 -4.21
N ARG A 105 -2.92 -18.39 -5.12
CA ARG A 105 -3.52 -18.47 -6.46
C ARG A 105 -2.68 -19.39 -7.32
N ALA A 106 -1.37 -19.16 -7.30
CA ALA A 106 -0.41 -19.94 -8.05
C ALA A 106 -0.41 -21.41 -7.64
N ARG A 107 -0.68 -21.74 -6.38
CA ARG A 107 -0.82 -23.13 -5.91
C ARG A 107 -2.11 -23.84 -6.37
N LYS A 108 -3.14 -23.09 -6.77
CA LYS A 108 -4.44 -23.64 -7.19
C LYS A 108 -4.61 -23.69 -8.72
N ALA A 109 -3.68 -23.10 -9.46
CA ALA A 109 -3.64 -23.10 -10.93
C ALA A 109 -2.72 -24.23 -11.40
#